data_AF-A0A7V3N016-F1
#
_entry.id   AF-A0A7V3N016-F1
#
_cell.length_a   1.000
_cell.length_b   1.000
_cell.length_c   1.000
_cell.angle_alpha   90.00
_cell.angle_beta   90.00
_cell.angle_gamma   90.00
#
_symmetry.space_group_name_H-M   'P 1'
#
loop_
_entity.id
_entity.type
_entity.pdbx_description
1 polymer ?
#
loop_
_entity_poly.entity_id
_entity_poly.type
_entity_poly.pdbx_seq_one_letter_code
_entity_poly.pdbx_strand_id
1 'polypeptide(L)'
;MTDIDSRRRGRDQIRAVVTAHGAFTGAAVEASQLMTAKGRANFAEHLDRHRAELNVAIGEFGLWAESFGDWARVDVADAIHPPVVSRPTALAPPDRIGLDLLLSRENLKKRRSELLAELGRARSVLGNVGLPAEEICAYRRIVRVWAGEAVDLVTGVHRLTLAEQYIHCFSRLRVAAQPPPTTRQTGALLLRQWMDDLEVTDREGELELAETCGYGDFVESYRASLAAS
;
A
#
# COMPACT_ATOMS: atom_id res chain seq x y z
N MET A 1 -29.05 0.05 -30.15
CA MET A 1 -28.37 0.94 -29.19
C MET A 1 -28.18 2.28 -29.87
N THR A 2 -28.77 3.35 -29.36
CA THR A 2 -28.62 4.69 -29.94
C THR A 2 -27.26 5.27 -29.56
N ASP A 3 -26.71 6.16 -30.38
CA ASP A 3 -25.43 6.85 -30.15
C ASP A 3 -25.36 7.56 -28.77
N ILE A 4 -26.52 8.03 -28.27
CA ILE A 4 -26.67 8.68 -26.95
C ILE A 4 -26.37 7.72 -25.79
N ASP A 5 -26.81 6.46 -25.86
CA ASP A 5 -26.58 5.47 -24.80
C ASP A 5 -25.10 5.06 -24.73
N SER A 6 -24.45 4.97 -25.88
CA SER A 6 -23.01 4.66 -26.01
C SER A 6 -22.13 5.76 -25.40
N ARG A 7 -22.46 7.04 -25.68
CA ARG A 7 -21.73 8.20 -25.13
C ARG A 7 -21.86 8.31 -23.61
N ARG A 8 -23.08 8.12 -23.09
CA ARG A 8 -23.32 8.13 -21.63
C ARG A 8 -22.53 7.04 -20.94
N ARG A 9 -22.55 5.81 -21.49
CA ARG A 9 -21.82 4.67 -20.94
C ARG A 9 -20.30 4.88 -20.95
N GLY A 10 -19.74 5.51 -21.99
CA GLY A 10 -18.33 5.87 -22.04
C GLY A 10 -17.94 6.88 -20.96
N ARG A 11 -18.75 7.94 -20.79
CA ARG A 11 -18.56 8.96 -19.75
C ARG A 11 -18.54 8.38 -18.34
N ASP A 12 -19.51 7.52 -18.04
CA ASP A 12 -19.64 6.90 -16.72
C ASP A 12 -18.41 6.04 -16.40
N GLN A 13 -17.81 5.38 -17.40
CA GLN A 13 -16.58 4.60 -17.20
C GLN A 13 -15.34 5.48 -16.98
N ILE A 14 -15.20 6.59 -17.72
CA ILE A 14 -14.08 7.52 -17.51
C ILE A 14 -14.18 8.14 -16.11
N ARG A 15 -15.39 8.52 -15.67
CA ARG A 15 -15.64 8.97 -14.29
C ARG A 15 -15.26 7.92 -13.25
N ALA A 16 -15.66 6.67 -13.46
CA ALA A 16 -15.31 5.58 -12.54
C ALA A 16 -13.79 5.39 -12.41
N VAL A 17 -13.05 5.49 -13.53
CA VAL A 17 -11.57 5.46 -13.52
C VAL A 17 -10.99 6.63 -12.72
N VAL A 18 -11.47 7.86 -12.95
CA VAL A 18 -10.99 9.05 -12.22
C VAL A 18 -11.28 8.95 -10.73
N THR A 19 -12.48 8.48 -10.34
CA THR A 19 -12.82 8.23 -8.94
C THR A 19 -11.92 7.15 -8.32
N ALA A 20 -11.68 6.04 -9.02
CA ALA A 20 -10.79 4.98 -8.52
C ALA A 20 -9.33 5.45 -8.40
N HIS A 21 -8.86 6.31 -9.31
CA HIS A 21 -7.56 6.98 -9.20
C HIS A 21 -7.49 7.84 -7.94
N GLY A 22 -8.48 8.72 -7.72
CA GLY A 22 -8.53 9.58 -6.54
C GLY A 22 -8.56 8.78 -5.23
N ALA A 23 -9.28 7.66 -5.20
CA ALA A 23 -9.29 6.76 -4.04
C ALA A 23 -7.92 6.10 -3.79
N PHE A 24 -7.19 5.72 -4.86
CA PHE A 24 -5.85 5.17 -4.75
C PHE A 24 -4.84 6.22 -4.28
N THR A 25 -4.84 7.42 -4.86
CA THR A 25 -3.92 8.51 -4.47
C THR A 25 -4.22 9.03 -3.07
N GLY A 26 -5.49 9.06 -2.65
CA GLY A 26 -5.89 9.33 -1.27
C GLY A 26 -5.30 8.30 -0.29
N ALA A 27 -5.40 7.00 -0.59
CA ALA A 27 -4.78 5.97 0.23
C ALA A 27 -3.23 6.09 0.29
N ALA A 28 -2.60 6.52 -0.81
CA ALA A 28 -1.15 6.78 -0.83
C ALA A 28 -0.76 7.99 0.05
N VAL A 29 -1.59 9.03 0.12
CA VAL A 29 -1.39 10.16 1.04
C VAL A 29 -1.49 9.69 2.49
N GLU A 30 -2.52 8.92 2.83
CA GLU A 30 -2.68 8.34 4.18
C GLU A 30 -1.44 7.51 4.58
N ALA A 31 -0.94 6.68 3.66
CA ALA A 31 0.27 5.90 3.87
C ALA A 31 1.51 6.79 4.10
N SER A 32 1.71 7.83 3.26
CA SER A 32 2.82 8.78 3.41
C SER A 32 2.80 9.48 4.78
N GLN A 33 1.61 9.84 5.26
CA GLN A 33 1.44 10.45 6.57
C GLN A 33 1.83 9.49 7.71
N LEU A 34 1.44 8.22 7.62
CA LEU A 34 1.83 7.19 8.59
C LEU A 34 3.36 6.98 8.61
N MET A 35 3.99 6.93 7.43
CA MET A 35 5.45 6.82 7.31
C MET A 35 6.15 8.02 7.96
N THR A 36 5.68 9.23 7.69
CA THR A 36 6.22 10.46 8.28
C THR A 36 6.11 10.43 9.80
N ALA A 37 4.97 9.99 10.34
CA ALA A 37 4.76 9.87 11.79
C ALA A 37 5.74 8.87 12.46
N LYS A 38 6.29 7.91 11.70
CA LYS A 38 7.33 6.97 12.16
C LYS A 38 8.77 7.44 11.89
N GLY A 39 8.96 8.70 11.51
CA GLY A 39 10.29 9.22 11.18
C GLY A 39 10.86 8.65 9.90
N ARG A 40 10.02 8.10 9.01
CA ARG A 40 10.40 7.57 7.69
C ARG A 40 10.16 8.58 6.58
N ALA A 41 10.54 9.84 6.84
CA ALA A 41 10.26 10.97 5.94
C ALA A 41 10.78 10.77 4.51
N ASN A 42 11.95 10.14 4.34
CA ASN A 42 12.51 9.86 3.01
C ASN A 42 11.62 8.90 2.19
N PHE A 43 11.04 7.89 2.85
CA PHE A 43 10.11 6.95 2.19
C PHE A 43 8.77 7.63 1.90
N ALA A 44 8.28 8.48 2.82
CA ALA A 44 7.08 9.29 2.62
C ALA A 44 7.23 10.23 1.41
N GLU A 45 8.36 10.94 1.31
CA GLU A 45 8.67 11.83 0.18
C GLU A 45 8.74 11.07 -1.14
N HIS A 46 9.33 9.86 -1.13
CA HIS A 46 9.38 9.01 -2.30
C HIS A 46 7.98 8.61 -2.78
N LEU A 47 7.10 8.21 -1.85
CA LEU A 47 5.70 7.90 -2.16
C LEU A 47 4.95 9.11 -2.71
N ASP A 48 5.15 10.29 -2.13
CA ASP A 48 4.51 11.53 -2.58
C ASP A 48 4.99 11.97 -3.97
N ARG A 49 6.27 11.75 -4.30
CA ARG A 49 6.80 12.00 -5.64
C ARG A 49 6.08 11.12 -6.68
N HIS A 50 5.96 9.83 -6.40
CA HIS A 50 5.27 8.90 -7.30
C HIS A 50 3.78 9.18 -7.42
N ARG A 51 3.14 9.62 -6.33
CA ARG A 51 1.76 10.13 -6.38
C ARG A 51 1.64 11.35 -7.30
N ALA A 52 2.61 12.27 -7.28
CA ALA A 52 2.62 13.43 -8.17
C ALA A 52 2.76 13.00 -9.65
N GLU A 53 3.61 12.02 -9.94
CA GLU A 53 3.77 11.45 -11.28
C GLU A 53 2.48 10.78 -11.78
N LEU A 54 1.78 10.05 -10.91
CA LEU A 54 0.46 9.49 -11.20
C LEU A 54 -0.60 10.58 -11.46
N ASN A 55 -0.53 11.71 -10.73
CA ASN A 55 -1.42 12.84 -10.94
C ASN A 55 -1.20 13.54 -12.30
N VAL A 56 0.03 13.56 -12.80
CA VAL A 56 0.30 14.01 -14.18
C VAL A 56 -0.35 13.05 -15.17
N ALA A 57 -0.16 11.74 -14.98
CA ALA A 57 -0.70 10.73 -15.89
C ALA A 57 -2.25 10.72 -15.96
N ILE A 58 -2.95 10.93 -14.84
CA ILE A 58 -4.42 11.05 -14.87
C ILE A 58 -4.87 12.36 -15.54
N GLY A 59 -4.08 13.44 -15.41
CA GLY A 59 -4.33 14.70 -16.10
C GLY A 59 -4.21 14.54 -17.61
N GLU A 60 -3.15 13.87 -18.09
CA GLU A 60 -2.98 13.52 -19.50
C GLU A 60 -4.11 12.62 -20.01
N PHE A 61 -4.52 11.63 -19.22
CA PHE A 61 -5.67 10.79 -19.53
C PHE A 61 -6.98 11.61 -19.62
N GLY A 62 -7.17 12.59 -18.74
CA GLY A 62 -8.30 13.51 -18.78
C GLY A 62 -8.34 14.34 -20.06
N LEU A 63 -7.20 14.94 -20.44
CA LEU A 63 -7.06 15.70 -21.69
C LEU A 63 -7.33 14.83 -22.92
N TRP A 64 -6.83 13.60 -22.92
CA TRP A 64 -7.13 12.63 -23.97
C TRP A 64 -8.63 12.33 -24.04
N ALA A 65 -9.28 12.09 -22.90
CA ALA A 65 -10.71 11.81 -22.84
C ALA A 65 -11.55 12.99 -23.39
N GLU A 66 -11.15 14.22 -23.12
CA GLU A 66 -11.79 15.45 -23.61
C GLU A 66 -11.59 15.67 -25.12
N SER A 67 -10.51 15.15 -25.71
CA SER A 67 -10.20 15.32 -27.14
C SER A 67 -11.25 14.72 -28.10
N PHE A 68 -12.11 13.82 -27.60
CA PHE A 68 -13.20 13.22 -28.37
C PHE A 68 -14.54 14.00 -28.28
N GLY A 69 -14.54 15.22 -27.72
CA GLY A 69 -15.71 16.11 -27.59
C GLY A 69 -16.37 16.02 -26.21
N ASP A 70 -17.66 16.37 -26.09
CA ASP A 70 -18.43 16.36 -24.81
C ASP A 70 -18.63 14.94 -24.21
N TRP A 71 -17.88 13.94 -24.66
CA TRP A 71 -17.91 12.57 -24.16
C TRP A 71 -17.44 12.52 -22.70
N ALA A 72 -16.53 13.41 -22.29
CA ALA A 72 -15.92 13.35 -20.97
C ALA A 72 -15.39 14.71 -20.47
N ARG A 73 -16.27 15.70 -20.25
CA ARG A 73 -15.94 16.77 -19.27
C ARG A 73 -15.87 16.11 -17.90
N VAL A 74 -14.68 15.66 -17.53
CA VAL A 74 -14.43 14.96 -16.28
C VAL A 74 -13.46 15.83 -15.51
N ASP A 75 -13.97 16.43 -14.43
CA ASP A 75 -13.14 17.19 -13.52
C ASP A 75 -12.18 16.23 -12.81
N VAL A 76 -10.91 16.26 -13.24
CA VAL A 76 -9.83 15.49 -12.62
C VAL A 76 -9.25 16.22 -11.40
N ALA A 77 -9.62 17.48 -11.14
CA ALA A 77 -9.08 18.24 -10.03
C ALA A 77 -9.39 17.59 -8.68
N ASP A 78 -10.60 17.04 -8.53
CA ASP A 78 -11.01 16.29 -7.34
C ASP A 78 -10.18 15.01 -7.11
N ALA A 79 -9.64 14.42 -8.17
CA ALA A 79 -8.79 13.22 -8.09
C ALA A 79 -7.30 13.55 -7.87
N ILE A 80 -6.85 14.72 -8.32
CA ILE A 80 -5.48 15.24 -8.14
C ILE A 80 -5.31 15.82 -6.74
N HIS A 81 -6.34 16.47 -6.21
CA HIS A 81 -6.39 17.10 -4.90
C HIS A 81 -7.48 16.45 -4.03
N PRO A 82 -7.28 15.21 -3.57
CA PRO A 82 -8.23 14.61 -2.65
C PRO A 82 -8.39 15.53 -1.42
N PRO A 83 -9.62 15.73 -0.91
CA PRO A 83 -9.85 16.58 0.24
C PRO A 83 -8.96 16.11 1.39
N VAL A 84 -8.27 17.06 2.03
CA VAL A 84 -7.40 16.78 3.17
C VAL A 84 -8.24 16.08 4.22
N VAL A 85 -8.02 14.78 4.41
CA VAL A 85 -8.67 14.04 5.50
C VAL A 85 -8.17 14.68 6.79
N SER A 86 -9.09 15.29 7.53
CA SER A 86 -8.81 15.95 8.80
C SER A 86 -8.02 14.99 9.70
N ARG A 87 -6.78 15.38 10.03
CA ARG A 87 -5.87 14.61 10.88
C ARG A 87 -6.59 14.11 12.14
N PRO A 88 -6.41 12.84 12.53
CA PRO A 88 -6.41 12.51 13.95
C PRO A 88 -5.25 13.28 14.60
N THR A 89 -5.57 14.22 15.47
CA THR A 89 -4.59 15.08 16.18
C THR A 89 -3.75 14.30 17.20
N ALA A 90 -4.11 13.06 17.49
CA ALA A 90 -3.40 12.21 18.41
C ALA A 90 -2.42 11.31 17.65
N LEU A 91 -1.13 11.40 18.01
CA LEU A 91 -0.16 10.35 17.73
C LEU A 91 -0.75 9.03 18.24
N ALA A 92 -1.04 8.09 17.33
CA ALA A 92 -1.46 6.76 17.73
C ALA A 92 -0.38 6.16 18.67
N PRO A 93 -0.77 5.33 19.66
CA PRO A 93 0.19 4.66 20.52
C PRO A 93 1.27 3.96 19.66
N PRO A 94 2.55 3.96 20.08
CA PRO A 94 3.65 3.42 19.28
C PRO A 94 3.39 2.02 18.74
N ASP A 95 2.69 1.23 19.55
CA ASP A 95 2.32 -0.18 19.42
C ASP A 95 1.16 -0.40 18.43
N ARG A 96 0.40 0.66 18.08
CA ARG A 96 -0.75 0.59 17.16
C ARG A 96 -0.38 0.89 15.71
N ILE A 97 0.74 1.55 15.48
CA ILE A 97 1.10 2.05 14.16
C ILE A 97 1.60 0.94 13.23
N GLY A 98 2.17 -0.16 13.76
CA GLY A 98 2.48 -1.34 12.95
C GLY A 98 1.21 -1.89 12.27
N LEU A 99 0.14 -2.03 13.05
CA LEU A 99 -1.19 -2.37 12.55
C LEU A 99 -1.75 -1.33 11.58
N ASP A 100 -1.56 -0.03 11.83
CA ASP A 100 -2.03 1.02 10.92
C ASP A 100 -1.29 0.97 9.56
N LEU A 101 0.01 0.68 9.54
CA LEU A 101 0.79 0.47 8.31
C LEU A 101 0.35 -0.80 7.57
N LEU A 102 0.07 -1.89 8.31
CA LEU A 102 -0.52 -3.11 7.76
C LEU A 102 -1.87 -2.83 7.08
N LEU A 103 -2.79 -2.14 7.77
CA LEU A 103 -4.09 -1.78 7.23
C LEU A 103 -3.97 -0.85 6.02
N SER A 104 -3.04 0.10 6.06
CA SER A 104 -2.76 1.00 4.94
C SER A 104 -2.25 0.24 3.71
N ARG A 105 -1.34 -0.72 3.90
CA ARG A 105 -0.87 -1.63 2.84
C ARG A 105 -2.02 -2.41 2.21
N GLU A 106 -2.87 -3.04 3.02
CA GLU A 106 -3.99 -3.83 2.52
C GLU A 106 -5.04 -2.95 1.80
N ASN A 107 -5.27 -1.73 2.30
CA ASN A 107 -6.11 -0.76 1.60
C ASN A 107 -5.51 -0.39 0.24
N LEU A 108 -4.20 -0.11 0.14
CA LEU A 108 -3.53 0.17 -1.14
C LEU A 108 -3.64 -0.99 -2.14
N LYS A 109 -3.43 -2.23 -1.69
CA LYS A 109 -3.62 -3.43 -2.53
C LYS A 109 -5.05 -3.53 -3.08
N LYS A 110 -6.04 -3.27 -2.21
CA LYS A 110 -7.45 -3.23 -2.59
C LYS A 110 -7.73 -2.14 -3.61
N ARG A 111 -7.32 -0.89 -3.34
CA ARG A 111 -7.52 0.25 -4.26
C ARG A 111 -6.83 0.06 -5.61
N ARG A 112 -5.62 -0.51 -5.61
CA ARG A 112 -4.92 -0.90 -6.84
C ARG A 112 -5.76 -1.87 -7.67
N SER A 113 -6.30 -2.91 -7.03
CA SER A 113 -7.11 -3.92 -7.70
C SER A 113 -8.41 -3.33 -8.28
N GLU A 114 -9.06 -2.44 -7.52
CA GLU A 114 -10.24 -1.69 -7.95
C GLU A 114 -9.93 -0.81 -9.18
N LEU A 115 -8.87 -0.02 -9.13
CA LEU A 115 -8.45 0.85 -10.24
C LEU A 115 -8.12 0.04 -11.51
N LEU A 116 -7.37 -1.06 -11.37
CA LEU A 116 -7.07 -1.93 -12.50
C LEU A 116 -8.31 -2.59 -13.10
N ALA A 117 -9.32 -2.89 -12.27
CA ALA A 117 -10.60 -3.42 -12.72
C ALA A 117 -11.41 -2.36 -13.48
N GLU A 118 -11.46 -1.11 -12.99
CA GLU A 118 -12.11 0.00 -13.71
C GLU A 118 -11.43 0.27 -15.05
N LEU A 119 -10.09 0.25 -15.10
CA LEU A 119 -9.36 0.39 -16.36
C LEU A 119 -9.67 -0.74 -17.36
N GLY A 120 -9.86 -1.96 -16.85
CA GLY A 120 -10.31 -3.09 -17.67
C GLY A 120 -11.72 -2.88 -18.25
N ARG A 121 -12.66 -2.39 -17.43
CA ARG A 121 -14.02 -2.06 -17.85
C ARG A 121 -14.04 -0.91 -18.86
N ALA A 122 -13.33 0.17 -18.57
CA ALA A 122 -13.21 1.33 -19.45
C ALA A 122 -12.66 0.92 -20.82
N ARG A 123 -11.59 0.11 -20.86
CA ARG A 123 -11.06 -0.42 -22.12
C ARG A 123 -12.11 -1.17 -22.93
N SER A 124 -12.87 -2.06 -22.30
CA SER A 124 -13.88 -2.85 -23.00
C SER A 124 -15.00 -1.96 -23.55
N VAL A 125 -15.52 -1.04 -22.73
CA VAL A 125 -16.62 -0.16 -23.11
C VAL A 125 -16.20 0.84 -24.20
N LEU A 126 -15.02 1.45 -24.08
CA LEU A 126 -14.52 2.42 -25.04
C LEU A 126 -14.13 1.76 -26.37
N GLY A 127 -13.56 0.56 -26.33
CA GLY A 127 -13.31 -0.22 -27.55
C GLY A 127 -14.60 -0.58 -28.31
N ASN A 128 -15.68 -0.91 -27.59
CA ASN A 128 -16.98 -1.24 -28.21
C ASN A 128 -17.65 -0.05 -28.92
N VAL A 129 -17.24 1.19 -28.61
CA VAL A 129 -17.75 2.40 -29.25
C VAL A 129 -16.77 3.00 -30.27
N GLY A 130 -15.72 2.27 -30.63
CA GLY A 130 -14.75 2.67 -31.65
C GLY A 130 -13.73 3.71 -31.19
N LEU A 131 -13.62 3.98 -29.88
CA LEU A 131 -12.61 4.89 -29.34
C LEU A 131 -11.25 4.18 -29.19
N PRO A 132 -10.13 4.88 -29.46
CA PRO A 132 -8.80 4.29 -29.31
C PRO A 132 -8.56 3.79 -27.88
N ALA A 133 -8.21 2.51 -27.73
CA ALA A 133 -7.96 1.92 -26.41
C ALA A 133 -6.49 2.04 -25.95
N GLU A 134 -5.62 2.64 -26.77
CA GLU A 134 -4.18 2.69 -26.56
C GLU A 134 -3.79 3.49 -25.32
N GLU A 135 -4.42 4.66 -25.11
CA GLU A 135 -4.14 5.49 -23.93
C GLU A 135 -4.59 4.85 -22.62
N ILE A 136 -5.70 4.12 -22.64
CA ILE A 136 -6.12 3.30 -21.48
C ILE A 136 -5.07 2.21 -21.19
N CYS A 137 -4.46 1.64 -22.24
CA CYS A 137 -3.41 0.65 -22.08
C CYS A 137 -2.11 1.28 -21.57
N ALA A 138 -1.76 2.49 -22.01
CA ALA A 138 -0.63 3.26 -21.51
C ALA A 138 -0.81 3.59 -20.02
N TYR A 139 -1.93 4.22 -19.66
CA TYR A 139 -2.25 4.56 -18.28
C TYR A 139 -2.36 3.30 -17.37
N ARG A 140 -2.89 2.19 -17.88
CA ARG A 140 -2.88 0.90 -17.15
C ARG A 140 -1.47 0.37 -16.89
N ARG A 141 -0.51 0.55 -17.80
CA ARG A 141 0.89 0.16 -17.57
C ARG A 141 1.52 1.01 -16.47
N ILE A 142 1.30 2.33 -16.54
CA ILE A 142 1.71 3.29 -15.51
C ILE A 142 1.17 2.87 -14.14
N VAL A 143 -0.14 2.66 -14.01
CA VAL A 143 -0.77 2.22 -12.75
C VAL A 143 -0.20 0.88 -12.24
N ARG A 144 0.09 -0.09 -13.12
CA ARG A 144 0.61 -1.40 -12.69
C ARG A 144 1.96 -1.30 -12.00
N VAL A 145 2.86 -0.47 -12.56
CA VAL A 145 4.20 -0.21 -12.04
C VAL A 145 4.07 0.57 -10.74
N TRP A 146 3.48 1.77 -10.80
CA TRP A 146 3.42 2.67 -9.65
C TRP A 146 2.64 2.13 -8.47
N ALA A 147 1.46 1.54 -8.73
CA ALA A 147 0.67 0.99 -7.64
C ALA A 147 1.32 -0.27 -7.04
N GLY A 148 2.19 -0.96 -7.80
CA GLY A 148 3.05 -2.01 -7.26
C GLY A 148 4.10 -1.41 -6.33
N GLU A 149 4.88 -0.44 -6.84
CA GLU A 149 5.94 0.22 -6.08
C GLU A 149 5.42 0.90 -4.80
N ALA A 150 4.26 1.55 -4.84
CA ALA A 150 3.62 2.13 -3.65
C ALA A 150 3.31 1.08 -2.58
N VAL A 151 2.80 -0.10 -2.99
CA VAL A 151 2.54 -1.22 -2.07
C VAL A 151 3.85 -1.77 -1.53
N ASP A 152 4.86 -1.95 -2.37
CA ASP A 152 6.16 -2.49 -1.97
C ASP A 152 6.88 -1.56 -0.98
N LEU A 153 6.79 -0.24 -1.20
CA LEU A 153 7.36 0.77 -0.33
C LEU A 153 6.72 0.75 1.06
N VAL A 154 5.38 0.71 1.13
CA VAL A 154 4.65 0.59 2.40
C VAL A 154 4.96 -0.74 3.09
N THR A 155 5.08 -1.81 2.32
CA THR A 155 5.46 -3.13 2.84
C THR A 155 6.85 -3.08 3.47
N GLY A 156 7.83 -2.47 2.80
CA GLY A 156 9.18 -2.28 3.33
C GLY A 156 9.19 -1.47 4.62
N VAL A 157 8.46 -0.35 4.68
CA VAL A 157 8.38 0.47 5.90
C VAL A 157 7.67 -0.27 7.03
N HIS A 158 6.61 -1.02 6.74
CA HIS A 158 5.92 -1.86 7.72
C HIS A 158 6.88 -2.89 8.32
N ARG A 159 7.60 -3.64 7.47
CA ARG A 159 8.59 -4.64 7.91
C ARG A 159 9.70 -4.04 8.76
N LEU A 160 10.30 -2.94 8.30
CA LEU A 160 11.34 -2.23 9.06
C LEU A 160 10.84 -1.76 10.43
N THR A 161 9.59 -1.28 10.49
CA THR A 161 8.98 -0.81 11.74
C THR A 161 8.76 -1.98 12.71
N LEU A 162 8.27 -3.13 12.23
CA LEU A 162 8.13 -4.33 13.05
C LEU A 162 9.50 -4.85 13.52
N ALA A 163 10.49 -4.93 12.62
CA ALA A 163 11.83 -5.40 12.96
C ALA A 163 12.46 -4.55 14.07
N GLU A 164 12.39 -3.22 13.98
CA GLU A 164 12.88 -2.33 15.04
C GLU A 164 12.17 -2.55 16.38
N GLN A 165 10.83 -2.69 16.35
CA GLN A 165 10.03 -2.94 17.55
C GLN A 165 10.44 -4.25 18.23
N TYR A 166 10.48 -5.35 17.47
CA TYR A 166 10.77 -6.67 18.04
C TYR A 166 12.24 -6.81 18.45
N ILE A 167 13.19 -6.27 17.67
CA ILE A 167 14.61 -6.23 18.06
C ILE A 167 14.81 -5.45 19.36
N HIS A 168 14.09 -4.33 19.55
CA HIS A 168 14.13 -3.59 20.80
C HIS A 168 13.60 -4.44 21.98
N CYS A 169 12.49 -5.15 21.80
CA CYS A 169 11.95 -6.07 22.80
C CYS A 169 12.92 -7.21 23.14
N PHE A 170 13.55 -7.84 22.14
CA PHE A 170 14.55 -8.88 22.35
C PHE A 170 15.78 -8.35 23.08
N SER A 171 16.25 -7.15 22.71
CA SER A 171 17.36 -6.50 23.39
C SER A 171 17.05 -6.33 24.87
N ARG A 172 15.85 -5.83 25.22
CA ARG A 172 15.42 -5.66 26.61
C ARG A 172 15.33 -6.98 27.39
N LEU A 173 14.91 -8.07 26.73
CA LEU A 173 14.92 -9.41 27.35
C LEU A 173 16.34 -9.88 27.70
N ARG A 174 17.36 -9.43 26.96
CA ARG A 174 18.76 -9.81 27.16
C ARG A 174 19.57 -8.91 28.10
N VAL A 175 19.06 -7.74 28.49
CA VAL A 175 19.77 -6.80 29.38
C VAL A 175 19.97 -7.36 30.81
N ALA A 176 19.28 -8.44 31.19
CA ALA A 176 19.46 -9.07 32.51
C ALA A 176 20.77 -9.88 32.59
N ALA A 177 21.61 -9.59 33.60
CA ALA A 177 22.89 -10.27 33.85
C ALA A 177 22.76 -11.80 34.08
N GLN A 178 21.57 -12.25 34.52
CA GLN A 178 21.16 -13.65 34.49
C GLN A 178 19.74 -13.70 33.92
N PRO A 179 19.57 -14.07 32.64
CA PRO A 179 18.25 -14.18 32.06
C PRO A 179 17.48 -15.29 32.77
N PRO A 180 16.22 -15.06 33.19
CA PRO A 180 15.41 -16.10 33.80
C PRO A 180 15.25 -17.30 32.83
N PRO A 181 15.00 -18.52 33.36
CA PRO A 181 14.82 -19.71 32.53
C PRO A 181 13.68 -19.57 31.51
N THR A 182 12.72 -18.67 31.76
CA THR A 182 11.61 -18.35 30.87
C THR A 182 11.99 -17.45 29.68
N THR A 183 13.18 -16.83 29.66
CA THR A 183 13.58 -15.88 28.61
C THR A 183 13.49 -16.47 27.20
N ARG A 184 13.89 -17.74 27.01
CA ARG A 184 13.78 -18.41 25.71
C ARG A 184 12.33 -18.66 25.28
N GLN A 185 11.44 -18.96 26.24
CA GLN A 185 10.02 -19.13 25.97
C GLN A 185 9.37 -17.79 25.63
N THR A 186 9.66 -16.74 26.39
CA THR A 186 9.18 -15.39 26.12
C THR A 186 9.69 -14.86 24.78
N GLY A 187 10.97 -15.09 24.45
CA GLY A 187 11.55 -14.75 23.15
C GLY A 187 10.87 -15.47 22.00
N ALA A 188 10.59 -16.77 22.13
CA ALA A 188 9.85 -17.53 21.13
C ALA A 188 8.40 -17.05 20.95
N LEU A 189 7.72 -16.64 22.03
CA LEU A 189 6.39 -16.04 21.95
C LEU A 189 6.39 -14.70 21.21
N LEU A 190 7.39 -13.84 21.47
CA LEU A 190 7.57 -12.58 20.75
C LEU A 190 7.89 -12.82 19.27
N LEU A 191 8.71 -13.82 18.93
CA LEU A 191 8.93 -14.20 17.53
C LEU A 191 7.65 -14.69 16.86
N ARG A 192 6.83 -15.48 17.56
CA ARG A 192 5.53 -15.90 17.03
C ARG A 192 4.65 -14.70 16.70
N GLN A 193 4.56 -13.74 17.63
CA GLN A 193 3.82 -12.49 17.40
C GLN A 193 4.37 -11.72 16.19
N TRP A 194 5.70 -11.58 16.08
CA TRP A 194 6.32 -10.95 14.92
C TRP A 194 5.96 -11.66 13.61
N MET A 195 6.01 -12.99 13.57
CA MET A 195 5.66 -13.76 12.37
C MET A 195 4.17 -13.64 12.03
N ASP A 196 3.30 -13.54 13.02
CA ASP A 196 1.86 -13.35 12.84
C ASP A 196 1.54 -11.95 12.28
N ASP A 197 2.35 -10.94 12.61
CA ASP A 197 2.23 -9.57 12.09
C ASP A 197 2.75 -9.42 10.63
N LEU A 198 3.40 -10.45 10.08
CA LEU A 198 3.99 -10.45 8.74
C LEU A 198 3.19 -11.27 7.72
N GLU A 199 3.34 -10.92 6.44
CA GLU A 199 2.91 -11.81 5.35
C GLU A 199 3.76 -13.07 5.32
N VAL A 200 3.13 -14.18 4.93
CA VAL A 200 3.78 -15.50 4.87
C VAL A 200 5.08 -15.46 4.05
N THR A 201 5.10 -14.70 2.96
CA THR A 201 6.25 -14.54 2.07
C THR A 201 7.43 -13.81 2.70
N ASP A 202 7.21 -13.01 3.75
CA ASP A 202 8.25 -12.23 4.41
C ASP A 202 8.85 -12.97 5.63
N ARG A 203 8.12 -13.94 6.20
CA ARG A 203 8.45 -14.58 7.48
C ARG A 203 9.84 -15.21 7.51
N GLU A 204 10.21 -15.97 6.49
CA GLU A 204 11.51 -16.66 6.51
C GLU A 204 12.68 -15.68 6.50
N GLY A 205 12.59 -14.60 5.70
CA GLY A 205 13.63 -13.57 5.67
C GLY A 205 13.74 -12.82 7.00
N GLU A 206 12.63 -12.59 7.69
CA GLU A 206 12.64 -11.94 9.02
C GLU A 206 13.15 -12.89 10.12
N LEU A 207 12.93 -14.21 10.00
CA LEU A 207 13.56 -15.20 10.87
C LEU A 207 15.09 -15.25 10.67
N GLU A 208 15.56 -15.24 9.43
CA GLU A 208 16.99 -15.15 9.11
C GLU A 208 17.61 -13.85 9.67
N LEU A 209 16.89 -12.73 9.55
CA LEU A 209 17.30 -11.47 10.17
C LEU A 209 17.44 -11.60 11.70
N ALA A 210 16.48 -12.25 12.36
CA ALA A 210 16.54 -12.47 13.81
C ALA A 210 17.74 -13.34 14.21
N GLU A 211 18.04 -14.41 13.46
CA GLU A 211 19.20 -15.27 13.68
C GLU A 211 20.52 -14.50 13.52
N THR A 212 20.66 -13.76 12.43
CA THR A 212 21.86 -12.95 12.14
C THR A 212 22.07 -11.81 13.13
N CYS A 213 21.00 -11.27 13.70
CA CYS A 213 21.03 -10.29 14.79
C CYS A 213 21.34 -10.92 16.17
N GLY A 214 21.64 -12.23 16.22
CA GLY A 214 22.11 -12.92 17.42
C GLY A 214 20.99 -13.48 18.29
N TYR A 215 19.74 -13.52 17.82
CA TYR A 215 18.57 -14.07 18.52
C TYR A 215 18.24 -15.52 18.11
N GLY A 216 19.24 -16.25 17.60
CA GLY A 216 19.06 -17.63 17.11
C GLY A 216 18.47 -18.60 18.15
N ASP A 217 18.76 -18.44 19.44
CA ASP A 217 18.17 -19.26 20.50
C ASP A 217 16.65 -19.08 20.63
N PHE A 218 16.14 -17.87 20.34
CA PHE A 218 14.70 -17.62 20.29
C PHE A 218 14.10 -18.25 19.04
N VAL A 219 14.79 -18.20 17.90
CA VAL A 219 14.35 -18.79 16.63
C VAL A 219 14.30 -20.31 16.70
N GLU A 220 15.31 -20.95 17.28
CA GLU A 220 15.33 -22.39 17.56
C GLU A 220 14.13 -22.81 18.43
N SER A 221 13.91 -22.08 19.54
CA SER A 221 12.79 -22.32 20.46
C SER A 221 11.43 -22.14 19.77
N TYR A 222 11.30 -21.11 18.93
CA TYR A 222 10.12 -20.87 18.10
C TYR A 222 9.86 -22.02 17.11
N ARG A 223 10.87 -22.42 16.33
CA ARG A 223 10.75 -23.53 15.36
C ARG A 223 10.42 -24.85 16.06
N ALA A 224 11.03 -25.14 17.21
CA ALA A 224 10.71 -26.31 18.01
C ALA A 224 9.24 -26.32 18.49
N SER A 225 8.71 -25.15 18.86
CA SER A 225 7.31 -25.01 19.27
C SER A 225 6.31 -25.26 18.12
N LEU A 226 6.69 -24.93 16.89
CA LEU A 226 5.88 -25.19 15.70
C LEU A 226 5.86 -26.68 15.36
N ALA A 227 7.00 -27.37 15.47
CA ALA A 227 7.11 -28.80 15.18
C ALA A 227 6.35 -29.69 16.19
N ALA A 228 6.02 -29.15 17.37
CA ALA A 228 5.27 -29.83 18.41
C ALA A 228 3.75 -29.57 18.36
N SER A 229 3.27 -28.70 17.45
CA SER A 229 1.87 -28.35 17.25
C SER A 229 1.28 -29.08 16.05
#